data_AF-A0AAU3CS69-F1
#
_entry.id   AF-A0AAU3CS69-F1
#
_cell.length_a   1.000
_cell.length_b   1.000
_cell.length_c   1.000
_cell.angle_alpha   90.00
_cell.angle_beta   90.00
_cell.angle_gamma   90.00
#
_symmetry.space_group_name_H-M   'P 1'
#
loop_
_entity.id
_entity.type
_entity.pdbx_description
1 polymer ?
#
loop_
_entity_poly.entity_id
_entity_poly.type
_entity_poly.pdbx_seq_one_letter_code
_entity_poly.pdbx_strand_id
1 'polypeptide(L)'
;MSPTIEVDEQTYRSIEFAARMGNSTAGEVVARLVRSASVPPSASKEGAEKERRVGVYVDYEGHRTRGNYDRDTKRIDITSGPLAGQSFKTPTGAARAVVAYYKPDVNPNRNGWSFWLLDDGSGGLLQTIRHSE
;
A
#
# COMPACT_ATOMS: atom_id res chain seq x y z
N MET A 1 13.92 -22.57 33.60
CA MET A 1 14.77 -21.40 33.87
C MET A 1 14.37 -20.31 32.90
N SER A 2 13.93 -19.16 33.40
CA SER A 2 13.61 -18.00 32.55
C SER A 2 14.91 -17.23 32.29
N PRO A 3 15.28 -16.95 31.02
CA PRO A 3 16.48 -16.17 30.73
C PRO A 3 16.32 -14.75 31.28
N THR A 4 17.37 -14.24 31.93
CA THR A 4 17.44 -12.87 32.44
C THR A 4 18.17 -12.00 31.43
N ILE A 5 17.67 -10.79 31.21
CA ILE A 5 18.29 -9.78 30.33
C ILE A 5 18.63 -8.54 31.15
N GLU A 6 19.73 -7.89 30.83
CA GLU A 6 20.07 -6.60 31.41
C GLU A 6 19.49 -5.48 30.55
N VAL A 7 18.79 -4.54 31.20
CA VAL A 7 18.21 -3.34 30.59
C VAL A 7 18.48 -2.16 31.51
N ASP A 8 18.72 -0.99 30.93
CA ASP A 8 18.86 0.23 31.73
C ASP A 8 17.52 0.62 32.39
N GLU A 9 17.61 1.45 33.43
CA GLU A 9 16.45 1.84 34.24
C GLU A 9 15.36 2.57 33.45
N GLN A 10 15.72 3.42 32.49
CA GLN A 10 14.76 4.15 31.66
C GLN A 10 14.02 3.20 30.69
N THR A 11 14.75 2.25 30.11
CA THR A 11 14.16 1.21 29.25
C THR A 11 13.23 0.32 30.06
N TYR A 12 13.65 -0.11 31.26
CA TYR A 12 12.82 -0.93 32.14
C TYR A 12 11.51 -0.23 32.50
N ARG A 13 11.57 1.05 32.92
CA ARG A 13 10.37 1.86 33.21
C ARG A 13 9.43 1.97 32.02
N SER A 14 9.98 2.10 30.82
CA SER A 14 9.19 2.19 29.58
C SER A 14 8.49 0.88 29.26
N ILE A 15 9.16 -0.26 29.49
CA ILE A 15 8.58 -1.61 29.31
C ILE A 15 7.47 -1.83 30.33
N GLU A 16 7.67 -1.47 31.60
CA GLU A 16 6.63 -1.60 32.64
C GLU A 16 5.42 -0.72 32.38
N PHE A 17 5.65 0.52 31.89
CA PHE A 17 4.56 1.41 31.52
C PHE A 17 3.70 0.82 30.37
N ALA A 18 4.34 0.28 29.34
CA ALA A 18 3.65 -0.39 28.25
C ALA A 18 2.91 -1.65 28.71
N ALA A 19 3.52 -2.43 29.61
CA ALA A 19 2.92 -3.62 30.21
C ALA A 19 1.63 -3.24 30.98
N ARG A 20 1.69 -2.18 31.78
CA ARG A 20 0.54 -1.66 32.54
C ARG A 20 -0.59 -1.15 31.63
N MET A 21 -0.27 -0.43 30.57
CA MET A 21 -1.28 0.03 29.60
C MET A 21 -1.95 -1.11 28.85
N GLY A 22 -1.20 -2.18 28.54
CA GLY A 22 -1.69 -3.33 27.80
C GLY A 22 -2.23 -4.47 28.67
N ASN A 23 -2.32 -4.30 30.00
CA ASN A 23 -2.63 -5.37 30.96
C ASN A 23 -1.83 -6.66 30.68
N SER A 24 -0.55 -6.50 30.34
CA SER A 24 0.37 -7.55 29.90
C SER A 24 1.62 -7.57 30.80
N THR A 25 2.52 -8.54 30.61
CA THR A 25 3.80 -8.58 31.35
C THR A 25 4.94 -7.90 30.60
N ALA A 26 5.99 -7.48 31.30
CA ALA A 26 7.19 -6.91 30.68
C ALA A 26 7.82 -7.84 29.61
N GLY A 27 7.89 -9.14 29.90
CA GLY A 27 8.39 -10.14 28.94
C GLY A 27 7.52 -10.27 27.70
N GLU A 28 6.20 -10.10 27.82
CA GLU A 28 5.27 -10.14 26.70
C GLU A 28 5.37 -8.90 25.81
N VAL A 29 5.60 -7.73 26.41
CA VAL A 29 5.92 -6.48 25.69
C VAL A 29 7.20 -6.66 24.88
N VAL A 30 8.27 -7.18 25.50
CA VAL A 30 9.54 -7.45 24.81
C VAL A 30 9.34 -8.46 23.69
N ALA A 31 8.65 -9.57 23.94
CA ALA A 31 8.36 -10.57 22.91
C ALA A 31 7.58 -9.99 21.72
N ARG A 32 6.64 -9.08 21.97
CA ARG A 32 5.87 -8.38 20.94
C ARG A 32 6.75 -7.41 20.14
N LEU A 33 7.63 -6.67 20.80
CA LEU A 33 8.59 -5.77 20.14
C LEU A 33 9.57 -6.57 19.27
N VAL A 34 10.14 -7.66 19.79
CA VAL A 34 11.03 -8.55 19.05
C VAL A 34 10.33 -9.15 17.84
N ARG A 35 9.09 -9.64 17.98
CA ARG A 35 8.30 -10.10 16.82
C ARG A 35 8.10 -8.99 15.79
N SER A 36 7.75 -7.79 16.23
CA SER A 36 7.50 -6.66 15.33
C SER A 36 8.77 -6.19 14.61
N ALA A 37 9.93 -6.26 15.26
CA ALA A 37 11.23 -5.89 14.68
C ALA A 37 11.86 -7.01 13.84
N SER A 38 11.53 -8.28 14.14
CA SER A 38 11.99 -9.45 13.36
C SER A 38 11.20 -9.61 12.05
N VAL A 39 9.99 -9.06 11.98
CA VAL A 39 9.30 -8.84 10.71
C VAL A 39 9.98 -7.61 10.08
N PRO A 40 10.52 -7.70 8.84
CA PRO A 40 11.08 -6.54 8.16
C PRO A 40 10.04 -5.40 8.18
N PRO A 41 10.46 -4.13 8.31
CA PRO A 41 9.56 -2.99 8.47
C PRO A 41 8.74 -2.76 7.18
N SER A 42 7.75 -3.61 6.96
CA SER A 42 6.83 -3.58 5.82
C SER A 42 5.59 -4.46 6.10
N ALA A 43 5.00 -4.40 7.31
CA ALA A 43 3.86 -5.29 7.61
C ALA A 43 2.81 -4.75 8.61
N SER A 44 3.17 -3.94 9.60
CA SER A 44 2.20 -3.66 10.69
C SER A 44 1.23 -2.49 10.43
N LYS A 45 1.45 -1.70 9.38
CA LYS A 45 0.44 -0.77 8.80
C LYS A 45 -0.02 -1.18 7.40
N GLU A 46 0.80 -1.96 6.70
CA GLU A 46 0.55 -2.42 5.33
C GLU A 46 -0.48 -3.53 5.20
N GLY A 47 -0.82 -4.31 6.22
CA GLY A 47 -1.84 -5.36 6.07
C GLY A 47 -3.21 -4.79 5.68
N ALA A 48 -3.70 -3.82 6.47
CA ALA A 48 -4.96 -3.12 6.18
C ALA A 48 -4.83 -2.10 5.03
N GLU A 49 -3.64 -1.57 4.74
CA GLU A 49 -3.43 -0.68 3.58
C GLU A 49 -3.28 -1.45 2.26
N LYS A 50 -2.77 -2.68 2.26
CA LYS A 50 -2.67 -3.56 1.06
C LYS A 50 -4.02 -4.16 0.68
N GLU A 51 -4.92 -4.39 1.63
CA GLU A 51 -6.32 -4.75 1.30
C GLU A 51 -7.08 -3.57 0.71
N ARG A 52 -6.78 -2.34 1.18
CA ARG A 52 -7.38 -1.10 0.67
C ARG A 52 -6.78 -0.63 -0.66
N ARG A 53 -5.49 -0.84 -0.88
CA ARG A 53 -4.76 -0.42 -2.08
C ARG A 53 -4.47 -1.61 -2.99
N VAL A 54 -5.11 -1.60 -4.15
CA VAL A 54 -4.95 -2.62 -5.17
C VAL A 54 -3.90 -2.17 -6.17
N GLY A 55 -2.88 -3.00 -6.38
CA GLY A 55 -1.90 -2.77 -7.44
C GLY A 55 -2.59 -2.80 -8.81
N VAL A 56 -2.28 -1.81 -9.64
CA VAL A 56 -2.77 -1.72 -11.02
C VAL A 56 -1.64 -1.43 -11.99
N TYR A 57 -1.80 -1.86 -13.23
CA TYR A 57 -0.88 -1.51 -14.31
C TYR A 57 -1.63 -1.27 -15.62
N VAL A 58 -0.94 -0.66 -16.57
CA VAL A 58 -1.37 -0.55 -17.95
C VAL A 58 -0.15 -0.62 -18.85
N ASP A 59 -0.27 -1.34 -19.95
CA ASP A 59 0.69 -1.32 -21.04
C ASP A 59 0.14 -0.40 -22.14
N TYR A 60 0.75 0.76 -22.33
CA TYR A 60 0.32 1.74 -23.34
C TYR A 60 1.51 2.12 -24.23
N GLU A 61 1.36 1.96 -25.54
CA GLU A 61 2.43 2.19 -26.53
C GLU A 61 3.74 1.43 -26.21
N GLY A 62 3.63 0.22 -25.63
CA GLY A 62 4.79 -0.59 -25.22
C GLY A 62 5.41 -0.18 -23.89
N HIS A 63 4.85 0.81 -23.20
CA HIS A 63 5.31 1.27 -21.90
C HIS A 63 4.37 0.81 -20.77
N ARG A 64 4.93 0.07 -19.82
CA ARG A 64 4.21 -0.32 -18.61
C ARG A 64 4.22 0.80 -17.57
N THR A 65 3.04 1.32 -17.25
CA THR A 65 2.83 2.23 -16.12
C THR A 65 2.19 1.46 -14.99
N ARG A 66 2.71 1.57 -13.77
CA ARG A 66 2.13 0.93 -12.57
C ARG A 66 1.64 1.97 -11.60
N GLY A 67 0.62 1.61 -10.82
CA GLY A 67 0.10 2.43 -9.75
C GLY A 67 -0.64 1.61 -8.70
N ASN A 68 -1.10 2.30 -7.66
CA ASN A 68 -1.92 1.75 -6.60
C ASN A 68 -3.27 2.44 -6.62
N TYR A 69 -4.34 1.67 -6.77
CA TYR A 69 -5.71 2.12 -6.66
C TYR A 69 -6.22 1.96 -5.22
N ASP A 70 -6.65 3.05 -4.60
CA ASP A 70 -7.23 3.06 -3.27
C ASP A 70 -8.75 2.89 -3.34
N ARG A 71 -9.28 1.81 -2.75
CA ARG A 71 -10.71 1.46 -2.82
C ARG A 71 -11.63 2.45 -2.11
N ASP A 72 -11.17 3.04 -1.01
CA ASP A 72 -11.96 3.98 -0.20
C ASP A 72 -12.06 5.35 -0.89
N THR A 73 -10.92 5.88 -1.31
CA THR A 73 -10.82 7.23 -1.88
C THR A 73 -10.99 7.27 -3.39
N LYS A 74 -10.97 6.09 -4.05
CA LYS A 74 -11.00 5.93 -5.52
C LYS A 74 -9.82 6.61 -6.23
N ARG A 75 -8.74 6.87 -5.49
CA ARG A 75 -7.53 7.54 -5.98
C ARG A 75 -6.61 6.53 -6.66
N ILE A 76 -5.86 6.98 -7.67
CA ILE A 76 -4.73 6.23 -8.22
C ILE A 76 -3.45 6.99 -7.96
N ASP A 77 -2.49 6.29 -7.38
CA ASP A 77 -1.12 6.75 -7.17
C ASP A 77 -0.19 6.05 -8.14
N ILE A 78 0.43 6.79 -9.06
CA ILE A 78 1.37 6.20 -10.01
C ILE A 78 2.70 5.94 -9.32
N THR A 79 3.14 4.68 -9.34
CA THR A 79 4.35 4.21 -8.66
C THR A 79 5.51 3.94 -9.62
N SER A 80 5.23 3.78 -10.92
CA SER A 80 6.24 3.49 -11.93
C SER A 80 5.90 4.13 -13.26
N GLY A 81 6.95 4.53 -13.99
CA GLY A 81 6.85 5.19 -15.29
C GLY A 81 7.08 6.71 -15.20
N PRO A 82 6.87 7.44 -16.29
CA PRO A 82 7.16 8.87 -16.39
C PRO A 82 6.28 9.75 -15.50
N LEU A 83 5.14 9.22 -15.05
CA LEU A 83 4.22 9.90 -14.14
C LEU A 83 4.38 9.44 -12.68
N ALA A 84 5.46 8.70 -12.35
CA ALA A 84 5.71 8.20 -11.00
C ALA A 84 5.73 9.36 -9.97
N GLY A 85 5.08 9.13 -8.84
CA GLY A 85 4.88 10.13 -7.79
C GLY A 85 3.66 11.03 -7.98
N GLN A 86 2.96 10.94 -9.11
CA GLN A 86 1.70 11.66 -9.33
C GLN A 86 0.50 10.90 -8.76
N SER A 87 -0.37 11.65 -8.10
CA SER A 87 -1.61 11.16 -7.51
C SER A 87 -2.83 11.76 -8.21
N PHE A 88 -3.76 10.91 -8.63
CA PHE A 88 -4.96 11.32 -9.35
C PHE A 88 -6.21 10.95 -8.57
N LYS A 89 -7.13 11.91 -8.42
CA LYS A 89 -8.39 11.74 -7.66
C LYS A 89 -9.31 10.67 -8.22
N THR A 90 -9.12 10.24 -9.48
CA THR A 90 -9.96 9.22 -10.12
C THR A 90 -9.14 8.34 -11.07
N PRO A 91 -9.57 7.09 -11.33
CA PRO A 91 -8.90 6.22 -12.31
C PRO A 91 -8.88 6.81 -13.71
N THR A 92 -9.96 7.50 -14.10
CA THR A 92 -10.07 8.19 -15.39
C THR A 92 -9.09 9.36 -15.49
N GLY A 93 -8.89 10.11 -14.40
CA GLY A 93 -7.87 11.17 -14.37
C GLY A 93 -6.47 10.62 -14.62
N ALA A 94 -6.11 9.52 -13.97
CA ALA A 94 -4.84 8.85 -14.17
C ALA A 94 -4.68 8.33 -15.61
N ALA A 95 -5.71 7.69 -16.16
CA ALA A 95 -5.69 7.17 -17.53
C ALA A 95 -5.50 8.28 -18.57
N ARG A 96 -6.20 9.41 -18.41
CA ARG A 96 -6.05 10.59 -19.27
C ARG A 96 -4.63 11.14 -19.23
N ALA A 97 -4.01 11.17 -18.06
CA ALA A 97 -2.63 11.64 -17.91
C ALA A 97 -1.64 10.72 -18.61
N VAL A 98 -1.79 9.39 -18.49
CA VAL A 98 -0.97 8.41 -19.21
C VAL A 98 -1.08 8.60 -20.72
N VAL A 99 -2.30 8.70 -21.26
CA VAL A 99 -2.50 8.89 -22.69
C VAL A 99 -1.96 10.25 -23.16
N ALA A 100 -2.24 11.33 -22.44
CA ALA A 100 -1.74 12.66 -22.79
C ALA A 100 -0.21 12.74 -22.80
N TYR A 101 0.47 11.95 -21.96
CA TYR A 101 1.93 11.87 -21.93
C TYR A 101 2.50 11.14 -23.15
N TYR A 102 1.99 9.94 -23.47
CA TYR A 102 2.55 9.11 -24.54
C TYR A 102 2.05 9.46 -25.94
N LYS A 103 0.82 9.97 -26.06
CA LYS A 103 0.22 10.41 -27.32
C LYS A 103 -0.57 11.71 -27.09
N PRO A 104 0.09 12.87 -27.10
CA PRO A 104 -0.58 14.16 -26.94
C PRO A 104 -1.53 14.49 -28.12
N ASP A 105 -1.29 13.92 -29.30
CA ASP A 105 -2.05 14.20 -30.52
C ASP A 105 -3.40 13.48 -30.62
N VAL A 106 -3.72 12.58 -29.67
CA VAL A 106 -4.99 11.84 -29.66
C VAL A 106 -5.89 12.31 -28.52
N ASN A 107 -7.21 12.16 -28.69
CA ASN A 107 -8.15 12.45 -27.62
C ASN A 107 -7.84 11.57 -26.40
N PRO A 108 -7.46 12.18 -25.25
CA PRO A 108 -7.06 11.43 -24.06
C PRO A 108 -8.26 10.85 -23.31
N ASN A 109 -9.49 11.09 -23.75
CA ASN A 109 -10.69 10.59 -23.09
C ASN A 109 -10.69 9.06 -23.06
N ARG A 110 -10.39 8.50 -21.89
CA ARG A 110 -10.36 7.06 -21.63
C ARG A 110 -11.19 6.76 -20.40
N ASN A 111 -11.90 5.64 -20.45
CA ASN A 111 -12.55 5.09 -19.28
C ASN A 111 -11.49 4.44 -18.38
N GLY A 112 -11.18 5.07 -17.25
CA GLY A 112 -10.16 4.55 -16.32
C GLY A 112 -10.45 3.14 -15.82
N TRP A 113 -11.71 2.75 -15.70
CA TRP A 113 -12.09 1.44 -15.19
C TRP A 113 -11.75 0.28 -16.12
N SER A 114 -11.72 0.53 -17.43
CA SER A 114 -11.33 -0.44 -18.45
C SER A 114 -9.92 -0.19 -19.00
N PHE A 115 -9.22 0.82 -18.48
CA PHE A 115 -7.86 1.18 -18.90
C PHE A 115 -6.80 0.50 -18.02
N TRP A 116 -7.07 0.41 -16.72
CA TRP A 116 -6.17 -0.21 -15.75
C TRP A 116 -6.48 -1.70 -15.60
N LEU A 117 -5.42 -2.51 -15.57
CA LEU A 117 -5.43 -3.93 -15.22
C LEU A 117 -4.97 -4.11 -13.77
N LEU A 118 -5.43 -5.17 -13.11
CA LEU A 118 -5.04 -5.56 -11.76
C LEU A 118 -3.67 -6.25 -11.80
N ASP A 119 -2.77 -5.80 -10.94
CA ASP A 119 -1.42 -6.38 -10.74
C ASP A 119 -1.42 -7.45 -9.64
N ASP A 120 -2.53 -8.18 -9.49
CA ASP A 120 -2.69 -9.30 -8.55
C ASP A 120 -2.41 -10.67 -9.20
N GLY A 121 -1.92 -10.66 -10.45
CA GLY A 121 -1.69 -11.85 -11.27
C GLY A 121 -2.90 -12.32 -12.06
N SER A 122 -4.10 -11.78 -11.82
CA SER A 122 -5.30 -12.11 -12.61
C SER A 122 -5.29 -11.46 -13.99
N GLY A 123 -4.63 -10.31 -14.14
CA GLY A 123 -4.75 -9.47 -15.32
C GLY A 123 -6.18 -8.99 -15.58
N GLY A 124 -7.06 -9.05 -14.56
CA GLY A 124 -8.42 -8.54 -14.65
C GLY A 124 -8.44 -7.03 -14.83
N LEU A 125 -9.51 -6.48 -15.40
CA LEU A 125 -9.69 -5.04 -15.49
C LEU A 125 -10.08 -4.46 -14.13
N LEU A 126 -9.66 -3.24 -13.81
CA LEU A 126 -10.01 -2.56 -12.55
C LEU A 126 -11.53 -2.50 -12.31
N GLN A 127 -12.34 -2.49 -13.37
CA GLN A 127 -13.80 -2.55 -13.26
C GLN A 127 -14.34 -3.79 -12.53
N THR A 128 -13.61 -4.91 -12.49
CA THR A 128 -14.09 -6.15 -11.86
C THR A 128 -14.28 -5.99 -10.35
N ILE A 129 -13.44 -5.18 -9.70
CA ILE A 129 -13.52 -4.90 -8.26
C ILE A 129 -14.42 -3.69 -7.94
N ARG A 130 -15.09 -3.11 -8.93
CA ARG A 130 -15.97 -1.95 -8.74
C ARG A 130 -17.29 -2.33 -8.03
N HIS A 131 -17.73 -3.58 -8.16
CA HIS A 131 -19.02 -4.07 -7.67
C HIS A 131 -18.90 -5.14 -6.58
N SER A 132 -17.69 -5.43 -6.12
CA SER A 132 -17.46 -6.35 -5.01
C SER A 132 -17.71 -5.61 -3.69
N GLU A 133 -18.98 -5.48 -3.31
CA GLU A 133 -19.46 -5.11 -1.97
C GLU A 133 -19.87 -6.35 -1.19
#